data_AF-A0A2A2WFM8-F1
#
_entry.id   AF-A0A2A2WFM8-F1
#
_cell.length_a   1.000
_cell.length_b   1.000
_cell.length_c   1.000
_cell.angle_alpha   90.00
_cell.angle_beta   90.00
_cell.angle_gamma   90.00
#
_symmetry.space_group_name_H-M   'P 1'
#
loop_
_entity.id
_entity.type
_entity.pdbx_description
1 polymer ?
#
loop_
_entity_poly.entity_id
_entity_poly.type
_entity_poly.pdbx_seq_one_letter_code
_entity_poly.pdbx_strand_id
1 'polypeptide(L)'
;MPDVDTFIELIRAHRNTEALEMLNASPGLATEHSGRSGQLHGASPLHWAAHRNATEVCQRLIELGAKVNDSASDWWLTPLSWGADAGSAEAVELLLNLGADVNQDAIVGTTALHAVAMGGSTQGKGDPDAYERTAEILIRNGADINRRTHGHRTPLDEAIDNENDAVTRVLRQHGALASNTST
;
A
#
# COMPACT_ATOMS: atom_id res chain seq x y z
N MET A 1 1.76 -29.48 5.22
CA MET A 1 1.53 -28.38 6.18
C MET A 1 1.28 -27.15 5.33
N PRO A 2 0.22 -26.36 5.59
CA PRO A 2 -0.03 -25.12 4.87
C PRO A 2 1.21 -24.20 4.93
N ASP A 3 1.62 -23.65 3.80
CA ASP A 3 2.77 -22.72 3.68
C ASP A 3 2.32 -21.29 3.39
N VAL A 4 3.22 -20.32 3.62
CA VAL A 4 2.94 -18.88 3.42
C VAL A 4 2.53 -18.54 1.99
N ASP A 5 3.07 -19.24 1.00
CA ASP A 5 2.74 -18.97 -0.40
C ASP A 5 1.29 -19.36 -0.71
N THR A 6 0.85 -20.52 -0.23
CA THR A 6 -0.54 -20.99 -0.36
C THR A 6 -1.49 -19.99 0.31
N PHE A 7 -1.11 -19.47 1.47
CA PHE A 7 -1.89 -18.49 2.20
C PHE A 7 -1.99 -17.16 1.45
N ILE A 8 -0.88 -16.67 0.90
CA ILE A 8 -0.83 -15.48 0.04
C ILE A 8 -1.71 -15.65 -1.21
N GLU A 9 -1.74 -16.84 -1.83
CA GLU A 9 -2.60 -17.08 -2.98
C GLU A 9 -4.10 -17.03 -2.64
N LEU A 10 -4.51 -17.44 -1.42
CA LEU A 10 -5.89 -17.26 -0.97
C LEU A 10 -6.27 -15.78 -0.90
N ILE A 11 -5.41 -14.94 -0.34
CA ILE A 11 -5.60 -13.48 -0.26
C ILE A 11 -5.71 -12.89 -1.67
N ARG A 12 -4.80 -13.27 -2.58
CA ARG A 12 -4.78 -12.79 -3.97
C ARG A 12 -6.04 -13.17 -4.75
N ALA A 13 -6.58 -14.35 -4.46
CA ALA A 13 -7.81 -14.85 -5.07
C ALA A 13 -9.08 -14.30 -4.40
N HIS A 14 -8.97 -13.32 -3.48
CA HIS A 14 -10.09 -12.76 -2.71
C HIS A 14 -10.84 -13.80 -1.84
N ARG A 15 -10.16 -14.90 -1.46
CA ARG A 15 -10.71 -15.98 -0.62
C ARG A 15 -10.44 -15.71 0.86
N ASN A 16 -10.90 -14.55 1.34
CA ASN A 16 -10.56 -14.05 2.68
C ASN A 16 -11.03 -14.97 3.81
N THR A 17 -12.19 -15.62 3.69
CA THR A 17 -12.68 -16.59 4.69
C THR A 17 -11.70 -17.76 4.85
N GLU A 18 -11.27 -18.36 3.75
CA GLU A 18 -10.35 -19.50 3.76
C GLU A 18 -8.94 -19.07 4.21
N ALA A 19 -8.53 -17.85 3.84
CA ALA A 19 -7.29 -17.26 4.33
C ALA A 19 -7.33 -17.11 5.87
N LEU A 20 -8.43 -16.60 6.43
CA LEU A 20 -8.60 -16.45 7.88
C LEU A 20 -8.65 -17.81 8.59
N GLU A 21 -9.33 -18.80 8.02
CA GLU A 21 -9.36 -20.17 8.55
C GLU A 21 -7.95 -20.77 8.61
N MET A 22 -7.19 -20.64 7.52
CA MET A 22 -5.80 -21.10 7.44
C MET A 22 -4.89 -20.36 8.42
N LEU A 23 -5.01 -19.04 8.53
CA LEU A 23 -4.24 -18.22 9.45
C LEU A 23 -4.54 -18.58 10.92
N ASN A 24 -5.81 -18.82 11.26
CA ASN A 24 -6.19 -19.25 12.60
C ASN A 24 -5.67 -20.66 12.93
N ALA A 25 -5.62 -21.56 11.94
CA ALA A 25 -5.04 -22.89 12.10
C ALA A 25 -3.50 -22.88 12.15
N SER A 26 -2.85 -21.84 11.62
CA SER A 26 -1.38 -21.72 11.56
C SER A 26 -0.93 -20.27 11.77
N PRO A 27 -0.96 -19.75 13.01
CA PRO A 27 -0.66 -18.33 13.30
C PRO A 27 0.74 -17.86 12.91
N GLY A 28 1.73 -18.77 12.86
CA GLY A 28 3.11 -18.46 12.48
C GLY A 28 3.23 -17.84 11.08
N LEU A 29 2.29 -18.17 10.18
CA LEU A 29 2.21 -17.63 8.82
C LEU A 29 2.12 -16.09 8.80
N ALA A 30 1.62 -15.46 9.88
CA ALA A 30 1.49 -14.01 9.96
C ALA A 30 2.83 -13.27 9.81
N THR A 31 3.92 -13.88 10.26
CA THR A 31 5.26 -13.28 10.30
C THR A 31 6.21 -13.78 9.22
N GLU A 32 5.72 -14.66 8.34
CA GLU A 32 6.50 -15.26 7.27
C GLU A 32 6.55 -14.36 6.02
N HIS A 33 7.54 -14.61 5.16
CA HIS A 33 7.73 -13.94 3.88
C HIS A 33 7.81 -14.99 2.78
N SER A 34 7.24 -14.67 1.61
CA SER A 34 7.33 -15.58 0.47
C SER A 34 8.79 -15.74 0.01
N GLY A 35 9.21 -17.00 -0.11
CA GLY A 35 10.52 -17.37 -0.66
C GLY A 35 10.54 -17.44 -2.19
N ARG A 36 9.41 -17.22 -2.87
CA ARG A 36 9.32 -17.30 -4.34
C ARG A 36 10.16 -16.20 -4.98
N SER A 37 10.77 -16.50 -6.11
CA SER A 37 11.46 -15.49 -6.92
C SER A 37 10.45 -14.63 -7.70
N GLY A 38 10.88 -13.44 -8.14
CA GLY A 38 10.06 -12.51 -8.91
C GLY A 38 9.23 -11.56 -8.04
N GLN A 39 8.04 -11.17 -8.52
CA GLN A 39 7.17 -10.16 -7.86
C GLN A 39 6.67 -10.57 -6.46
N LEU A 40 6.82 -11.85 -6.08
CA LEU A 40 6.44 -12.36 -4.75
C LEU A 40 7.60 -12.29 -3.75
N HIS A 41 8.83 -12.06 -4.21
CA HIS A 41 10.01 -12.25 -3.37
C HIS A 41 10.04 -11.29 -2.18
N GLY A 42 10.09 -11.86 -0.99
CA GLY A 42 10.19 -11.11 0.26
C GLY A 42 8.91 -10.38 0.66
N ALA A 43 7.79 -10.52 -0.05
CA ALA A 43 6.51 -9.95 0.37
C ALA A 43 5.90 -10.80 1.50
N SER A 44 5.53 -10.16 2.61
CA SER A 44 4.74 -10.80 3.66
C SER A 44 3.25 -10.83 3.32
N PRO A 45 2.44 -11.69 3.98
CA PRO A 45 1.00 -11.69 3.77
C PRO A 45 0.31 -10.34 3.98
N LEU A 46 0.87 -9.48 4.85
CA LEU A 46 0.31 -8.16 5.13
C LEU A 46 0.38 -7.24 3.91
N HIS A 47 1.43 -7.34 3.09
CA HIS A 47 1.54 -6.60 1.82
C HIS A 47 0.40 -6.98 0.87
N TRP A 48 0.15 -8.29 0.72
CA TRP A 48 -0.92 -8.80 -0.16
C TRP A 48 -2.30 -8.47 0.38
N ALA A 49 -2.52 -8.57 1.69
CA ALA A 49 -3.79 -8.22 2.31
C ALA A 49 -4.10 -6.72 2.13
N ALA A 50 -3.09 -5.85 2.31
CA ALA A 50 -3.21 -4.42 2.08
C ALA A 50 -3.56 -4.11 0.61
N HIS A 51 -2.82 -4.70 -0.34
CA HIS A 51 -3.08 -4.52 -1.78
C HIS A 51 -4.46 -5.04 -2.21
N ARG A 52 -5.01 -6.05 -1.52
CA ARG A 52 -6.32 -6.64 -1.84
C ARG A 52 -7.47 -6.02 -1.06
N ASN A 53 -7.20 -4.97 -0.28
CA ASN A 53 -8.15 -4.34 0.61
C ASN A 53 -8.82 -5.31 1.60
N ALA A 54 -8.10 -6.37 2.00
CA ALA A 54 -8.60 -7.44 2.87
C ALA A 54 -8.44 -7.04 4.35
N THR A 55 -9.22 -6.05 4.80
CA THR A 55 -9.08 -5.41 6.12
C THR A 55 -9.12 -6.39 7.29
N GLU A 56 -10.02 -7.37 7.29
CA GLU A 56 -10.08 -8.40 8.34
C GLU A 56 -8.80 -9.25 8.39
N VAL A 57 -8.23 -9.56 7.22
CA VAL A 57 -6.96 -10.30 7.14
C VAL A 57 -5.81 -9.41 7.63
N CYS A 58 -5.75 -8.13 7.23
CA CYS A 58 -4.75 -7.18 7.73
C CYS A 58 -4.77 -7.08 9.25
N GLN A 59 -5.96 -6.85 9.83
CA GLN A 59 -6.16 -6.76 11.27
C GLN A 59 -5.66 -8.03 11.95
N ARG A 60 -6.07 -9.20 11.45
CA ARG A 60 -5.69 -10.49 12.05
C ARG A 60 -4.19 -10.76 11.96
N LEU A 61 -3.56 -10.40 10.84
CA LEU A 61 -2.11 -10.54 10.67
C LEU A 61 -1.35 -9.71 11.69
N ILE A 62 -1.75 -8.46 11.90
CA ILE A 62 -1.10 -7.53 12.85
C ILE A 62 -1.31 -8.02 14.29
N GLU A 63 -2.51 -8.49 14.65
CA GLU A 63 -2.77 -9.13 15.95
C GLU A 63 -1.88 -10.33 16.23
N LEU A 64 -1.50 -11.06 15.19
CA LEU A 64 -0.62 -12.23 15.26
C LEU A 64 0.88 -11.88 15.11
N GLY A 65 1.23 -10.59 15.10
CA GLY A 65 2.61 -10.11 15.16
C GLY A 65 3.23 -9.73 13.82
N ALA A 66 2.45 -9.66 12.73
CA ALA A 66 2.93 -9.05 11.49
C ALA A 66 3.36 -7.60 11.74
N LYS A 67 4.51 -7.19 11.22
CA LYS A 67 5.01 -5.82 11.39
C LYS A 67 4.26 -4.89 10.45
N VAL A 68 3.58 -3.88 11.00
CA VAL A 68 2.82 -2.90 10.19
C VAL A 68 3.69 -2.14 9.18
N ASN A 69 4.94 -1.87 9.56
CA ASN A 69 5.97 -1.17 8.79
C ASN A 69 7.00 -2.12 8.17
N ASP A 70 6.61 -3.39 7.94
CA ASP A 70 7.47 -4.38 7.31
C ASP A 70 7.99 -3.86 5.96
N SER A 71 9.27 -4.02 5.70
CA SER A 71 9.90 -3.62 4.45
C SER A 71 10.38 -4.87 3.74
N ALA A 72 9.65 -5.31 2.71
CA ALA A 72 10.04 -6.47 1.90
C ALA A 72 11.44 -6.22 1.28
N SER A 73 12.37 -7.17 1.46
CA SER A 73 13.83 -6.94 1.32
C SER A 73 14.30 -6.41 -0.03
N ASP A 74 13.66 -6.82 -1.11
CA ASP A 74 14.21 -6.60 -2.46
C ASP A 74 13.64 -5.35 -3.14
N TRP A 75 12.45 -4.92 -2.70
CA TRP A 75 11.74 -3.79 -3.28
C TRP A 75 11.51 -2.66 -2.27
N TRP A 76 11.85 -2.87 -0.98
CA TRP A 76 11.69 -1.88 0.10
C TRP A 76 10.29 -1.26 0.16
N LEU A 77 9.27 -1.97 -0.31
CA LEU A 77 7.91 -1.50 -0.25
C LEU A 77 7.31 -1.86 1.11
N THR A 78 6.39 -1.04 1.59
CA THR A 78 5.66 -1.26 2.85
C THR A 78 4.25 -1.77 2.56
N PRO A 79 3.57 -2.43 3.51
CA PRO A 79 2.15 -2.74 3.36
C PRO A 79 1.31 -1.50 3.04
N LEU A 80 1.64 -0.37 3.66
CA LEU A 80 0.96 0.91 3.41
C LEU A 80 1.14 1.37 1.96
N SER A 81 2.35 1.30 1.40
CA SER A 81 2.60 1.70 0.01
C SER A 81 1.94 0.75 -1.00
N TRP A 82 1.84 -0.54 -0.70
CA TRP A 82 1.10 -1.53 -1.51
C TRP A 82 -0.41 -1.27 -1.50
N GLY A 83 -0.98 -0.98 -0.32
CA GLY A 83 -2.38 -0.58 -0.22
C GLY A 83 -2.66 0.72 -0.98
N ALA A 84 -1.73 1.68 -0.91
CA ALA A 84 -1.85 2.97 -1.57
C ALA A 84 -1.77 2.88 -3.10
N ASP A 85 -0.77 2.18 -3.64
CA ASP A 85 -0.69 1.84 -5.08
C ASP A 85 -1.94 1.09 -5.54
N ALA A 86 -2.50 0.27 -4.65
CA ALA A 86 -3.71 -0.46 -4.95
C ALA A 86 -5.00 0.38 -4.85
N GLY A 87 -4.97 1.62 -4.35
CA GLY A 87 -6.18 2.39 -4.02
C GLY A 87 -7.06 1.69 -2.95
N SER A 88 -6.47 0.84 -2.11
CA SER A 88 -7.19 0.06 -1.08
C SER A 88 -7.45 0.93 0.15
N ALA A 89 -8.39 1.87 0.02
CA ALA A 89 -8.64 2.95 0.97
C ALA A 89 -8.87 2.44 2.40
N GLU A 90 -9.69 1.41 2.57
CA GLU A 90 -10.05 0.87 3.89
C GLU A 90 -8.86 0.17 4.56
N ALA A 91 -8.04 -0.57 3.79
CA ALA A 91 -6.81 -1.15 4.31
C ALA A 91 -5.75 -0.09 4.64
N VAL A 92 -5.62 0.97 3.83
CA VAL A 92 -4.71 2.09 4.11
C VAL A 92 -5.10 2.81 5.40
N GLU A 93 -6.39 3.12 5.57
CA GLU A 93 -6.89 3.72 6.81
C GLU A 93 -6.64 2.81 8.02
N LEU A 94 -6.91 1.52 7.90
CA LEU A 94 -6.65 0.55 8.96
C LEU A 94 -5.16 0.52 9.34
N LEU A 95 -4.26 0.42 8.37
CA LEU A 95 -2.82 0.37 8.63
C LEU A 95 -2.32 1.63 9.35
N LEU A 96 -2.79 2.81 8.95
CA LEU A 96 -2.47 4.08 9.61
C LEU A 96 -2.99 4.10 11.06
N ASN A 97 -4.22 3.64 11.29
CA ASN A 97 -4.79 3.51 12.64
C ASN A 97 -4.02 2.51 13.51
N LEU A 98 -3.35 1.53 12.90
CA LEU A 98 -2.49 0.54 13.56
C LEU A 98 -1.02 0.95 13.63
N GLY A 99 -0.69 2.21 13.34
CA GLY A 99 0.63 2.78 13.53
C GLY A 99 1.58 2.63 12.33
N ALA A 100 1.05 2.45 11.12
CA ALA A 100 1.86 2.59 9.92
C ALA A 100 2.44 4.01 9.82
N ASP A 101 3.72 4.13 9.48
CA ASP A 101 4.34 5.43 9.24
C ASP A 101 3.97 5.92 7.83
N VAL A 102 3.14 6.96 7.77
CA VAL A 102 2.63 7.55 6.53
C VAL A 102 3.74 8.08 5.61
N ASN A 103 4.89 8.45 6.17
CA ASN A 103 6.02 9.04 5.46
C ASN A 103 7.21 8.07 5.37
N GLN A 104 7.04 6.79 5.73
CA GLN A 104 8.10 5.81 5.58
C GLN A 104 8.52 5.71 4.12
N ASP A 105 9.83 5.87 3.91
CA ASP A 105 10.43 5.70 2.59
C ASP A 105 10.26 4.24 2.16
N ALA A 106 9.65 4.08 1.00
CA ALA A 106 9.64 2.87 0.20
C ALA A 106 10.79 2.91 -0.84
N ILE A 107 10.63 2.26 -1.99
CA ILE A 107 11.65 2.23 -3.05
C ILE A 107 12.06 3.63 -3.52
N VAL A 108 13.36 3.91 -3.61
CA VAL A 108 13.90 5.16 -4.22
C VAL A 108 13.32 6.44 -3.56
N GLY A 109 12.97 6.38 -2.26
CA GLY A 109 12.40 7.51 -1.51
C GLY A 109 10.97 7.87 -1.92
N THR A 110 10.25 6.92 -2.53
CA THR A 110 8.80 7.02 -2.69
C THR A 110 8.11 6.83 -1.34
N THR A 111 6.96 7.45 -1.15
CA THR A 111 6.11 7.25 0.04
C THR A 111 4.77 6.66 -0.40
N ALA A 112 3.89 6.32 0.55
CA ALA A 112 2.52 5.89 0.21
C ALA A 112 1.77 6.94 -0.64
N LEU A 113 2.05 8.24 -0.45
CA LEU A 113 1.44 9.30 -1.27
C LEU A 113 1.97 9.32 -2.72
N HIS A 114 3.24 8.97 -2.94
CA HIS A 114 3.74 8.72 -4.29
C HIS A 114 3.10 7.48 -4.90
N ALA A 115 2.95 6.42 -4.11
CA ALA A 115 2.37 5.16 -4.58
C ALA A 115 0.92 5.32 -5.08
N VAL A 116 0.05 6.01 -4.33
CA VAL A 116 -1.33 6.29 -4.80
C VAL A 116 -1.35 7.19 -6.04
N ALA A 117 -0.39 8.11 -6.18
CA ALA A 117 -0.26 8.99 -7.34
C ALA A 117 0.20 8.25 -8.60
N MET A 118 1.12 7.28 -8.47
CA MET A 118 1.53 6.38 -9.56
C MET A 118 0.45 5.35 -9.90
N GLY A 119 -0.38 4.99 -8.92
CA GLY A 119 -1.52 4.11 -9.12
C GLY A 119 -2.58 4.73 -10.06
N GLY A 120 -3.53 3.91 -10.50
CA GLY A 120 -4.68 4.38 -11.30
C GLY A 120 -4.58 4.14 -12.80
N SER A 121 -3.37 3.97 -13.37
CA SER A 121 -3.19 3.65 -14.80
C SER A 121 -3.71 2.26 -15.18
N THR A 122 -3.85 1.35 -14.21
CA THR A 122 -4.53 0.06 -14.40
C THR A 122 -6.03 0.23 -14.19
N GLN A 123 -6.74 0.68 -15.22
CA GLN A 123 -8.21 0.66 -15.25
C GLN A 123 -8.71 -0.76 -14.99
N GLY A 124 -9.37 -0.98 -13.85
CA GLY A 124 -9.85 -2.31 -13.48
C GLY A 124 -10.25 -2.50 -12.01
N LYS A 125 -10.49 -1.43 -11.25
CA LYS A 125 -10.96 -1.53 -9.87
C LYS A 125 -12.40 -1.01 -9.79
N GLY A 126 -13.27 -1.81 -9.19
CA GLY A 126 -14.72 -1.58 -9.19
C GLY A 126 -15.19 -0.33 -8.45
N ASP A 127 -14.29 0.41 -7.79
CA ASP A 127 -14.57 1.68 -7.13
C ASP A 127 -13.81 2.81 -7.87
N PRO A 128 -14.52 3.72 -8.56
CA PRO A 128 -13.90 4.83 -9.30
C PRO A 128 -13.24 5.87 -8.39
N ASP A 129 -13.63 5.93 -7.10
CA ASP A 129 -13.20 6.98 -6.17
C ASP A 129 -12.08 6.47 -5.23
N ALA A 130 -11.62 5.24 -5.40
CA ALA A 130 -10.74 4.57 -4.45
C ALA A 130 -9.39 5.31 -4.27
N TYR A 131 -8.80 5.80 -5.37
CA TYR A 131 -7.54 6.55 -5.34
C TYR A 131 -7.69 7.95 -4.75
N GLU A 132 -8.79 8.64 -5.05
CA GLU A 132 -9.14 9.93 -4.43
C GLU A 132 -9.26 9.76 -2.91
N ARG A 133 -10.07 8.79 -2.47
CA ARG A 133 -10.27 8.48 -1.05
C ARG A 133 -8.95 8.11 -0.38
N THR A 134 -8.12 7.30 -1.02
CA THR A 134 -6.81 6.88 -0.50
C THR A 134 -5.86 8.08 -0.35
N ALA A 135 -5.80 8.99 -1.33
CA ALA A 135 -4.98 10.19 -1.24
C ALA A 135 -5.45 11.12 -0.11
N GLU A 136 -6.75 11.35 0.02
CA GLU A 136 -7.33 12.11 1.14
C GLU A 136 -6.99 11.49 2.49
N ILE A 137 -7.07 10.16 2.60
CA ILE A 137 -6.67 9.42 3.82
C ILE A 137 -5.20 9.64 4.15
N LEU A 138 -4.31 9.58 3.17
CA LEU A 138 -2.88 9.79 3.42
C LEU A 138 -2.60 11.25 3.85
N ILE A 139 -3.17 12.23 3.16
CA ILE A 139 -2.99 13.65 3.45
C ILE A 139 -3.49 13.99 4.86
N ARG A 140 -4.71 13.57 5.23
CA ARG A 140 -5.25 13.84 6.57
C ARG A 140 -4.48 13.17 7.71
N ASN A 141 -3.73 12.11 7.41
CA ASN A 141 -2.85 11.42 8.37
C ASN A 141 -1.41 11.98 8.37
N GLY A 142 -1.15 13.11 7.69
CA GLY A 142 0.12 13.81 7.76
C GLY A 142 1.15 13.38 6.73
N ALA A 143 0.71 12.81 5.58
CA ALA A 143 1.60 12.61 4.45
C ALA A 143 2.24 13.94 4.01
N ASP A 144 3.56 13.96 3.83
CA ASP A 144 4.26 15.11 3.26
C ASP A 144 3.89 15.25 1.78
N ILE A 145 3.00 16.20 1.50
CA ILE A 145 2.41 16.44 0.18
C ILE A 145 3.43 16.82 -0.89
N ASN A 146 4.58 17.36 -0.48
CA ASN A 146 5.65 17.83 -1.37
C ASN A 146 6.94 17.02 -1.19
N ARG A 147 6.87 15.86 -0.53
CA ARG A 147 8.00 14.94 -0.36
C ARG A 147 8.61 14.65 -1.73
N ARG A 148 9.94 14.69 -1.83
CA ARG A 148 10.63 14.41 -3.09
C ARG A 148 11.27 13.04 -3.05
N THR A 149 11.08 12.25 -4.11
CA THR A 149 11.86 11.04 -4.35
C THR A 149 13.34 11.39 -4.60
N HIS A 150 14.21 10.38 -4.67
CA HIS A 150 15.62 10.59 -5.04
C HIS A 150 15.77 11.16 -6.46
N GLY A 151 14.79 10.92 -7.33
CA GLY A 151 14.67 11.52 -8.66
C GLY A 151 14.11 12.94 -8.65
N HIS A 152 13.98 13.57 -7.47
CA HIS A 152 13.47 14.92 -7.27
C HIS A 152 11.99 15.14 -7.62
N ARG A 153 11.25 14.05 -7.82
CA ARG A 153 9.82 14.03 -8.18
C ARG A 153 8.95 14.15 -6.94
N THR A 154 7.86 14.91 -7.03
CA THR A 154 6.82 15.03 -6.00
C THR A 154 5.65 14.09 -6.31
N PRO A 155 4.75 13.81 -5.35
CA PRO A 155 3.52 13.06 -5.63
C PRO A 155 2.68 13.70 -6.75
N LEU A 156 2.68 15.03 -6.87
CA LEU A 156 1.95 15.72 -7.93
C LEU A 156 2.57 15.46 -9.30
N ASP A 157 3.91 15.43 -9.41
CA ASP A 157 4.56 15.09 -10.67
C ASP A 157 4.21 13.65 -11.08
N GLU A 158 4.23 12.70 -10.13
CA GLU A 158 3.85 11.31 -10.40
C GLU A 158 2.39 11.18 -10.85
N ALA A 159 1.46 11.88 -10.20
CA ALA A 159 0.04 11.83 -10.56
C ALA A 159 -0.22 12.36 -11.98
N ILE A 160 0.48 13.41 -12.38
CA ILE A 160 0.37 14.00 -13.72
C ILE A 160 0.93 13.04 -14.78
N ASP A 161 2.13 12.50 -14.56
CA ASP A 161 2.78 11.63 -15.56
C ASP A 161 2.07 10.27 -15.72
N ASN A 162 1.32 9.82 -14.71
CA ASN A 162 0.51 8.60 -14.75
C ASN A 162 -0.96 8.83 -15.13
N GLU A 163 -1.33 10.05 -15.53
CA GLU A 163 -2.70 10.46 -15.90
C GLU A 163 -3.74 10.17 -14.81
N ASN A 164 -3.33 10.23 -13.53
CA ASN A 164 -4.21 10.05 -12.40
C ASN A 164 -4.90 11.38 -12.03
N ASP A 165 -5.94 11.72 -12.81
CA ASP A 165 -6.70 12.96 -12.67
C ASP A 165 -7.35 13.12 -11.29
N ALA A 166 -7.77 12.00 -10.68
CA ALA A 166 -8.40 12.00 -9.36
C ALA A 166 -7.41 12.46 -8.28
N VAL A 167 -6.24 11.82 -8.22
CA VAL A 167 -5.20 12.20 -7.25
C VAL A 167 -4.60 13.56 -7.58
N THR A 168 -4.43 13.91 -8.86
CA THR A 168 -3.98 15.24 -9.29
C THR A 168 -4.89 16.34 -8.73
N ARG A 169 -6.20 16.14 -8.76
CA ARG A 169 -7.19 17.09 -8.25
C ARG A 169 -7.07 17.25 -6.73
N VAL A 170 -7.01 16.15 -5.99
CA VAL A 170 -6.84 16.13 -4.53
C VAL A 170 -5.56 16.87 -4.15
N LEU A 171 -4.43 16.50 -4.75
CA LEU A 171 -3.13 17.12 -4.46
C LEU A 171 -3.16 18.63 -4.69
N ARG A 172 -3.73 19.12 -5.81
CA ARG A 172 -3.87 20.55 -6.07
C ARG A 172 -4.79 21.26 -5.07
N GLN A 173 -5.89 20.62 -4.67
CA GLN A 173 -6.81 21.17 -3.68
C GLN A 173 -6.13 21.38 -2.32
N HIS A 174 -5.19 20.50 -1.96
CA HIS A 174 -4.39 20.60 -0.73
C HIS A 174 -3.08 21.38 -0.91
N GLY A 175 -2.88 22.06 -2.05
CA GLY A 175 -1.74 22.96 -2.26
C GLY A 175 -0.42 22.28 -2.63
N ALA A 176 -0.46 21.08 -3.21
CA ALA A 176 0.73 20.41 -3.72
C ALA A 176 1.44 21.23 -4.80
N LEU A 177 2.76 21.18 -4.79
CA LEU A 177 3.65 21.86 -5.72
C LEU A 177 4.34 20.82 -6.62
N ALA A 178 4.46 21.13 -7.91
CA ALA A 178 5.24 20.33 -8.84
C ALA A 178 6.74 20.57 -8.60
N SER A 179 7.60 19.62 -8.92
CA SER A 179 9.05 19.72 -8.67
C SER A 179 9.75 20.89 -9.37
N ASN A 180 9.15 21.41 -10.44
CA ASN A 180 9.64 22.56 -11.21
C ASN A 180 9.11 23.91 -10.72
N THR A 181 8.17 23.93 -9.76
CA THR A 181 7.66 25.16 -9.14
C THR A 181 8.56 25.56 -7.97
N SER A 182 9.72 26.14 -8.27
CA SER A 182 10.53 26.84 -7.27
C SER A 182 9.98 28.26 -7.10
N THR A 183 9.63 28.64 -5.87
CA THR A 183 9.54 30.05 -5.46
C THR A 183 10.82 30.45 -4.76
#